data_AF-A0A229S313-F1
#
_entry.id   AF-A0A229S313-F1
#
_cell.length_a   1.000
_cell.length_b   1.000
_cell.length_c   1.000
_cell.angle_alpha   90.00
_cell.angle_beta   90.00
_cell.angle_gamma   90.00
#
_symmetry.space_group_name_H-M   'P 1'
#
loop_
_entity.id
_entity.type
_entity.pdbx_description
1 polymer ?
#
loop_
_entity_poly.entity_id
_entity_poly.type
_entity_poly.pdbx_seq_one_letter_code
_entity_poly.pdbx_strand_id
1 'polypeptide(L)'
;MKAVRYVLVPLVLALTATTTAMSASASAARVTLTNADNGRAVSVRAGEEVHVRLTGTRGQGVTWTWSEPKAGSPGTLERIGGSLSPNGDATAVFRVTGPGLSDITAVRRCHPAPGSQCPQVVQPWKVTVEVL
;
A
#
# COMPACT_ATOMS: atom_id res chain seq x y z
N MET A 1 22.18 -17.30 84.21
CA MET A 1 20.95 -17.06 83.42
C MET A 1 21.18 -15.85 82.53
N LYS A 2 21.33 -16.01 81.22
CA LYS A 2 21.45 -14.92 80.22
C LYS A 2 20.83 -15.39 78.90
N ALA A 3 20.10 -14.48 78.26
CA ALA A 3 19.04 -14.72 77.28
C ALA A 3 19.49 -15.03 75.84
N VAL A 4 18.56 -15.67 75.12
CA VAL A 4 18.55 -16.07 73.71
C VAL A 4 18.54 -14.88 72.75
N ARG A 5 19.19 -15.00 71.57
CA ARG A 5 18.84 -14.23 70.36
C ARG A 5 18.97 -15.13 69.12
N TYR A 6 17.83 -15.49 68.53
CA TYR A 6 17.75 -16.09 67.19
C TYR A 6 17.85 -14.98 66.14
N VAL A 7 18.70 -15.17 65.14
CA VAL A 7 18.79 -14.30 63.97
C VAL A 7 18.25 -15.08 62.77
N LEU A 8 17.14 -14.59 62.20
CA LEU A 8 16.56 -15.06 60.95
C LEU A 8 17.38 -14.54 59.76
N VAL A 9 17.79 -15.44 58.87
CA VAL A 9 18.48 -15.13 57.61
C VAL A 9 17.47 -15.21 56.46
N PRO A 10 17.34 -14.19 55.58
CA PRO A 10 16.45 -14.28 54.43
C PRO A 10 17.13 -15.00 53.26
N LEU A 11 16.38 -15.90 52.63
CA LEU A 11 16.71 -16.62 51.40
C LEU A 11 16.47 -15.70 50.20
N VAL A 12 17.51 -15.41 49.40
CA VAL A 12 17.39 -14.62 48.16
C VAL A 12 17.40 -15.57 46.96
N LEU A 13 16.25 -15.74 46.29
CA LEU A 13 16.16 -16.41 44.99
C LEU A 13 16.45 -15.41 43.87
N ALA A 14 17.52 -15.66 43.10
CA ALA A 14 17.80 -14.93 41.86
C ALA A 14 17.13 -15.64 40.67
N LEU A 15 16.13 -15.01 40.05
CA LEU A 15 15.57 -15.43 38.76
C LEU A 15 16.37 -14.76 37.63
N THR A 16 17.10 -15.54 36.85
CA THR A 16 17.70 -15.10 35.59
C THR A 16 16.68 -15.23 34.46
N ALA A 17 16.06 -14.12 34.07
CA ALA A 17 15.18 -14.07 32.91
C ALA A 17 16.00 -13.93 31.62
N THR A 18 16.02 -14.97 30.79
CA THR A 18 16.53 -14.93 29.42
C THR A 18 15.50 -14.27 28.50
N THR A 19 15.70 -12.99 28.16
CA THR A 19 14.89 -12.31 27.13
C THR A 19 15.36 -12.71 25.74
N THR A 20 14.62 -13.59 25.07
CA THR A 20 14.72 -13.85 23.63
C THR A 20 14.17 -12.64 22.87
N ALA A 21 15.04 -11.89 22.20
CA ALA A 21 14.65 -10.81 21.31
C ALA A 21 14.05 -11.39 20.02
N MET A 22 12.71 -11.49 19.97
CA MET A 22 11.98 -11.83 18.75
C MET A 22 12.14 -10.65 17.77
N SER A 23 12.93 -10.82 16.72
CA SER A 23 13.04 -9.84 15.65
C SER A 23 11.72 -9.80 14.87
N ALA A 24 10.83 -8.88 15.26
CA ALA A 24 9.63 -8.58 14.50
C ALA A 24 10.07 -7.97 13.16
N SER A 25 9.84 -8.68 12.06
CA SER A 25 9.95 -8.08 10.72
C SER A 25 8.89 -6.98 10.64
N ALA A 26 9.31 -5.72 10.66
CA ALA A 26 8.41 -4.59 10.52
C ALA A 26 7.75 -4.67 9.15
N SER A 27 6.44 -4.96 9.11
CA SER A 27 5.65 -4.84 7.89
C SER A 27 5.73 -3.39 7.42
N ALA A 28 6.15 -3.16 6.17
CA ALA A 28 6.06 -1.84 5.56
C ALA A 28 4.61 -1.34 5.69
N ALA A 29 4.45 -0.07 6.10
CA ALA A 29 3.12 0.54 6.12
C ALA A 29 2.59 0.65 4.67
N ARG A 30 1.27 0.53 4.52
CA ARG A 30 0.61 0.42 3.22
C ARG A 30 -0.42 1.54 3.04
N VAL A 31 -0.31 2.25 1.92
CA VAL A 31 -1.34 3.18 1.44
C VAL A 31 -2.08 2.54 0.28
N THR A 32 -3.42 2.59 0.28
CA THR A 32 -4.24 2.05 -0.81
C THR A 32 -4.97 3.17 -1.53
N LEU A 33 -4.82 3.25 -2.85
CA LEU A 33 -5.44 4.21 -3.74
C LEU A 33 -6.48 3.51 -4.63
N THR A 34 -7.62 4.16 -4.81
CA THR A 34 -8.78 3.61 -5.52
C THR A 34 -9.32 4.58 -6.57
N ASN A 35 -10.38 4.18 -7.30
CA ASN A 35 -11.09 5.08 -8.21
C ASN A 35 -11.49 6.42 -7.54
N ALA A 36 -11.84 6.39 -6.25
CA ALA A 36 -12.32 7.56 -5.50
C ALA A 36 -11.22 8.57 -5.19
N ASP A 37 -9.95 8.18 -5.32
CA ASP A 37 -8.81 9.04 -5.00
C ASP A 37 -8.36 9.89 -6.20
N ASN A 38 -9.10 9.86 -7.30
CA ASN A 38 -8.77 10.67 -8.47
C ASN A 38 -8.63 12.16 -8.12
N GLY A 39 -7.51 12.76 -8.52
CA GLY A 39 -7.16 14.15 -8.27
C GLY A 39 -6.61 14.42 -6.87
N ARG A 40 -6.43 13.41 -6.01
CA ARG A 40 -5.89 13.60 -4.66
C ARG A 40 -4.37 13.70 -4.65
N ALA A 41 -3.87 14.34 -3.60
CA ALA A 41 -2.48 14.24 -3.16
C ALA A 41 -2.40 13.39 -1.89
N VAL A 42 -1.37 12.56 -1.76
CA VAL A 42 -1.11 11.73 -0.57
C VAL A 42 0.35 11.84 -0.16
N SER A 43 0.60 11.91 1.15
CA SER A 43 1.94 11.92 1.71
C SER A 43 2.30 10.51 2.20
N VAL A 44 3.50 10.04 1.86
CA VAL A 44 4.04 8.72 2.23
C VAL A 44 5.49 8.85 2.66
N ARG A 45 6.05 7.80 3.26
CA ARG A 45 7.47 7.74 3.67
C ARG A 45 8.25 6.73 2.86
N ALA A 46 9.55 6.95 2.73
CA ALA A 46 10.45 5.96 2.15
C ALA A 46 10.34 4.61 2.89
N GLY A 47 10.32 3.52 2.13
CA GLY A 47 10.11 2.17 2.65
C GLY A 47 8.65 1.73 2.75
N GLU A 48 7.68 2.62 2.59
CA GLU A 48 6.26 2.26 2.48
C GLU A 48 5.92 1.68 1.10
N GLU A 49 4.74 1.07 1.00
CA GLU A 49 4.17 0.62 -0.26
C GLU A 49 2.87 1.37 -0.59
N VAL A 50 2.76 1.82 -1.84
CA VAL A 50 1.54 2.38 -2.41
C VAL A 50 0.90 1.31 -3.29
N HIS A 51 -0.29 0.87 -2.89
CA HIS A 51 -1.11 -0.11 -3.60
C HIS A 51 -2.20 0.63 -4.35
N VAL A 52 -2.29 0.41 -5.65
CA VAL A 52 -3.34 0.98 -6.50
C VAL A 52 -4.31 -0.12 -6.88
N ARG A 53 -5.60 0.11 -6.68
CA ARG A 53 -6.69 -0.80 -7.06
C ARG A 53 -7.77 -0.02 -7.80
N LEU A 54 -7.76 -0.12 -9.12
CA LEU A 54 -8.75 0.49 -9.98
C LEU A 54 -9.76 -0.56 -10.45
N THR A 55 -11.03 -0.32 -10.16
CA THR A 55 -12.14 -1.21 -10.51
C THR A 55 -12.76 -0.76 -11.84
N GLY A 56 -12.75 -1.66 -12.82
CA GLY A 56 -13.47 -1.52 -14.08
C GLY A 56 -14.98 -1.59 -13.87
N THR A 57 -15.75 -1.18 -14.88
CA THR A 57 -17.22 -1.23 -14.80
C THR A 57 -17.80 -1.85 -16.06
N ARG A 58 -18.79 -2.72 -15.92
CA ARG A 58 -19.48 -3.36 -17.04
C ARG A 58 -20.98 -3.11 -16.93
N GLY A 59 -21.61 -2.79 -18.05
CA GLY A 59 -23.05 -2.55 -18.11
C GLY A 59 -23.47 -2.06 -19.49
N GLN A 60 -24.74 -2.22 -19.83
CA GLN A 60 -25.31 -1.72 -21.09
C GLN A 60 -24.53 -2.14 -22.36
N GLY A 61 -24.01 -3.38 -22.36
CA GLY A 61 -23.23 -3.90 -23.50
C GLY A 61 -21.84 -3.30 -23.65
N VAL A 62 -21.33 -2.54 -22.68
CA VAL A 62 -19.97 -2.00 -22.70
C VAL A 62 -19.16 -2.41 -21.47
N THR A 63 -17.85 -2.48 -21.64
CA THR A 63 -16.88 -2.67 -20.55
C THR A 63 -15.94 -1.48 -20.52
N TRP A 64 -15.83 -0.84 -19.36
CA TRP A 64 -14.84 0.19 -19.09
C TRP A 64 -13.63 -0.42 -18.40
N THR A 65 -12.49 -0.38 -19.07
CA THR A 65 -11.24 -0.99 -18.63
C THR A 65 -10.23 0.09 -18.24
N TRP A 66 -9.47 -0.16 -17.19
CA TRP A 66 -8.35 0.68 -16.80
C TRP A 66 -7.05 0.22 -17.49
N SER A 67 -6.22 1.18 -17.85
CA SER A 67 -4.82 0.91 -18.18
C SER A 67 -4.02 0.59 -16.91
N GLU A 68 -2.85 0.00 -17.10
CA GLU A 68 -1.90 -0.21 -16.03
C GLU A 68 -1.52 1.13 -15.37
N PRO A 69 -1.57 1.24 -14.02
CA PRO A 69 -1.10 2.43 -13.32
C PRO A 69 0.41 2.61 -13.47
N LYS A 70 0.85 3.84 -13.74
CA LYS A 70 2.26 4.19 -13.98
C LYS A 70 2.70 5.36 -13.10
N ALA A 71 3.87 5.22 -12.49
CA ALA A 71 4.55 6.31 -11.79
C ALA A 71 5.24 7.24 -12.79
N GLY A 72 5.15 8.55 -12.56
CA GLY A 72 5.86 9.58 -13.32
C GLY A 72 7.35 9.68 -12.99
N SER A 73 7.73 9.35 -11.74
CA SER A 73 9.11 9.44 -11.24
C SER A 73 9.58 8.10 -10.66
N PRO A 74 10.21 7.21 -11.45
CA PRO A 74 10.66 5.90 -10.96
C PRO A 74 11.76 5.97 -9.89
N GLY A 75 12.47 7.11 -9.76
CA GLY A 75 13.40 7.36 -8.66
C GLY A 75 12.74 7.65 -7.30
N THR A 76 11.43 7.90 -7.29
CA THR A 76 10.62 8.15 -6.09
C THR A 76 9.70 6.96 -5.81
N LEU A 77 9.09 6.40 -6.86
CA LEU A 77 8.20 5.24 -6.81
C LEU A 77 8.67 4.15 -7.77
N GLU A 78 9.23 3.08 -7.21
CA GLU A 78 9.60 1.90 -7.97
C GLU A 78 8.40 0.96 -8.09
N ARG A 79 8.01 0.58 -9.31
CA ARG A 79 6.95 -0.41 -9.50
C ARG A 79 7.48 -1.82 -9.22
N ILE A 80 6.87 -2.51 -8.26
CA ILE A 80 7.28 -3.87 -7.85
C ILE A 80 6.25 -4.95 -8.19
N GLY A 81 5.06 -4.57 -8.68
CA GLY A 81 4.04 -5.52 -9.10
C GLY A 81 2.76 -4.89 -9.62
N GLY A 82 1.82 -5.75 -10.04
CA GLY A 82 0.50 -5.36 -10.51
C GLY A 82 -0.05 -6.30 -11.58
N SER A 83 -1.28 -6.04 -12.02
CA SER A 83 -1.98 -6.85 -13.01
C SER A 83 -3.08 -6.06 -13.71
N LEU A 84 -3.47 -6.54 -14.89
CA LEU A 84 -4.71 -6.19 -15.56
C LEU A 84 -5.63 -7.41 -15.59
N SER A 85 -6.92 -7.18 -15.40
CA SER A 85 -7.91 -8.26 -15.41
C SER A 85 -8.88 -8.11 -16.59
N PRO A 86 -9.39 -9.22 -17.17
CA PRO A 86 -10.38 -9.17 -18.25
C PRO A 86 -11.68 -8.44 -17.90
N ASN A 87 -12.00 -8.29 -16.61
CA ASN A 87 -13.16 -7.51 -16.16
C ASN A 87 -12.94 -5.98 -16.23
N GLY A 88 -11.74 -5.55 -16.61
CA GLY A 88 -11.36 -4.13 -16.72
C GLY A 88 -10.69 -3.54 -15.49
N ASP A 89 -10.43 -4.36 -14.45
CA ASP A 89 -9.69 -3.92 -13.28
C ASP A 89 -8.19 -3.77 -13.59
N ALA A 90 -7.54 -2.87 -12.87
CA ALA A 90 -6.10 -2.69 -12.89
C ALA A 90 -5.54 -2.56 -11.48
N THR A 91 -4.41 -3.20 -11.23
CA THR A 91 -3.68 -3.09 -9.97
C THR A 91 -2.22 -2.73 -10.21
N ALA A 92 -1.62 -2.07 -9.24
CA ALA A 92 -0.18 -1.85 -9.19
C ALA A 92 0.30 -1.74 -7.73
N VAL A 93 1.55 -2.13 -7.50
CA VAL A 93 2.23 -1.92 -6.22
C VAL A 93 3.52 -1.15 -6.50
N PHE A 94 3.70 -0.05 -5.78
CA PHE A 94 4.89 0.78 -5.84
C PHE A 94 5.59 0.78 -4.48
N ARG A 95 6.89 0.54 -4.48
CA ARG A 95 7.76 0.79 -3.33
C ARG A 95 8.20 2.25 -3.36
N VAL A 96 8.10 2.92 -2.22
CA VAL A 96 8.59 4.29 -2.05
C VAL A 96 10.10 4.23 -1.79
N THR A 97 10.91 4.74 -2.71
CA THR A 97 12.37 4.56 -2.69
C THR A 97 13.16 5.80 -2.28
N GLY A 98 12.62 6.99 -2.52
CA GLY A 98 13.32 8.24 -2.22
C GLY A 98 12.39 9.44 -2.14
N PRO A 99 12.85 10.56 -1.54
CA PRO A 99 12.06 11.76 -1.37
C PRO A 99 11.66 12.39 -2.70
N GLY A 100 10.62 13.22 -2.67
CA GLY A 100 10.18 14.02 -3.81
C GLY A 100 8.73 13.79 -4.20
N LEU A 101 8.38 14.23 -5.42
CA LEU A 101 7.03 14.17 -5.95
C LEU A 101 6.96 13.18 -7.13
N SER A 102 5.93 12.34 -7.13
CA SER A 102 5.60 11.48 -8.27
C SER A 102 4.09 11.43 -8.46
N ASP A 103 3.63 11.67 -9.69
CA ASP A 103 2.27 11.30 -10.06
C ASP A 103 2.17 9.78 -10.27
N ILE A 104 1.02 9.19 -9.96
CA ILE A 104 0.60 7.88 -10.46
C ILE A 104 -0.61 8.12 -11.37
N THR A 105 -0.53 7.62 -12.60
CA THR A 105 -1.55 7.86 -13.64
C THR A 105 -2.08 6.57 -14.22
N ALA A 106 -3.36 6.59 -14.60
CA ALA A 106 -4.02 5.55 -15.39
C ALA A 106 -5.12 6.18 -16.25
N VAL A 107 -5.57 5.49 -17.29
CA VAL A 107 -6.71 5.93 -18.12
C VAL A 107 -7.75 4.85 -18.24
N ARG A 108 -9.02 5.23 -18.23
CA ARG A 108 -10.16 4.35 -18.48
C ARG A 108 -10.67 4.51 -19.90
N ARG A 109 -10.90 3.40 -20.59
CA ARG A 109 -11.43 3.35 -21.96
C ARG A 109 -12.65 2.45 -22.04
N CYS A 110 -13.57 2.76 -22.94
CA CYS A 110 -14.74 1.96 -23.22
C CYS A 110 -14.45 0.93 -24.32
N HIS A 111 -14.90 -0.30 -24.11
CA HIS A 111 -14.89 -1.38 -25.08
C HIS A 111 -16.32 -1.87 -25.33
N PRO A 112 -16.84 -1.79 -26.57
CA PRO A 112 -18.20 -2.20 -26.86
C PRO A 112 -18.26 -3.70 -27.10
N ALA A 113 -19.33 -4.35 -26.62
CA ALA A 113 -19.75 -5.63 -27.15
C ALA A 113 -20.32 -5.47 -28.58
N PRO A 114 -20.42 -6.54 -29.37
CA PRO A 114 -21.08 -6.49 -30.68
C PRO A 114 -22.47 -5.85 -30.59
N GLY A 115 -22.75 -4.89 -31.47
CA GLY A 115 -24.02 -4.15 -31.51
C GLY A 115 -24.15 -3.01 -30.49
N SER A 116 -23.15 -2.78 -29.62
CA SER A 116 -23.09 -1.65 -28.70
C SER A 116 -22.14 -0.57 -29.20
N GLN A 117 -22.29 0.66 -28.70
CA GLN A 117 -21.41 1.77 -29.04
C GLN A 117 -20.73 2.32 -27.80
N CYS A 118 -19.47 2.72 -27.97
CA CYS A 118 -18.72 3.40 -26.93
C CYS A 118 -18.69 4.91 -27.20
N PRO A 119 -18.87 5.74 -26.17
CA PRO A 119 -18.56 7.15 -26.29
C PRO A 119 -17.06 7.31 -26.59
N GLN A 120 -16.71 8.32 -27.39
CA GLN A 120 -15.33 8.66 -27.75
C GLN A 120 -14.63 9.43 -26.62
N VAL A 121 -14.76 8.96 -25.37
CA VAL A 121 -14.19 9.59 -24.18
C VAL A 121 -13.16 8.69 -23.52
N VAL A 122 -12.01 9.27 -23.19
CA VAL A 122 -10.97 8.67 -22.35
C VAL A 122 -11.03 9.39 -21.00
N GLN A 123 -11.12 8.62 -19.91
CA GLN A 123 -11.26 9.20 -18.58
C GLN A 123 -9.94 9.04 -17.81
N PRO A 124 -9.22 10.13 -17.50
CA PRO A 124 -7.97 10.05 -16.76
C PRO A 124 -8.23 9.80 -15.27
N TRP A 125 -7.29 9.09 -14.66
CA TRP A 125 -7.13 8.98 -13.21
C TRP A 125 -5.70 9.38 -12.84
N LYS A 126 -5.57 10.20 -11.80
CA LYS A 126 -4.27 10.67 -11.31
C LYS A 126 -4.28 10.84 -9.80
N VAL A 127 -3.20 10.44 -9.15
CA VAL A 127 -2.87 10.80 -7.76
C VAL A 127 -1.47 11.37 -7.73
N THR A 128 -1.26 12.44 -6.95
CA THR A 128 0.08 12.96 -6.66
C THR A 128 0.56 12.35 -5.36
N VAL A 129 1.75 11.76 -5.37
CA VAL A 129 2.41 11.18 -4.20
C VAL A 129 3.56 12.08 -3.79
N GLU A 130 3.53 12.52 -2.55
CA GLU A 130 4.59 13.30 -1.91
C GLU A 130 5.33 12.41 -0.92
N VAL A 131 6.65 12.32 -1.08
CA VAL A 131 7.52 11.55 -0.20
C VAL A 131 8.33 12.50 0.66
N LEU A 132 8.08 12.42 1.97
CA LEU A 132 8.69 13.23 3.02
C LEU A 132 9.84 12.50 3.71
#